data_AF-Q74I05-F1
#
_entry.id   AF-Q74I05-F1
#
_cell.length_a   1.000
_cell.length_b   1.000
_cell.length_c   1.000
_cell.angle_alpha   90.00
_cell.angle_beta   90.00
_cell.angle_gamma   90.00
#
_symmetry.space_group_name_H-M   'P 1'
#
loop_
_entity.id
_entity.type
_entity.pdbx_description
1 polymer ?
#
loop_
_entity_poly.entity_id
_entity_poly.type
_entity_poly.pdbx_seq_one_letter_code
_entity_poly.pdbx_strand_id
1 'polypeptide(L)'
;MVNNCFGDYYTQNGLDDKEREMVTFCYLAAQGGCESQLLAHAKDNVGLGNDQQFLTKAVLANVPFIVYPRSLNGIDVINQVK
;
A
#
# COMPACT_ATOMS: atom_id res chain seq x y z
N MET A 1 -14.27 6.29 -15.18
CA MET A 1 -13.13 6.40 -14.24
C MET A 1 -13.34 5.50 -13.03
N VAL A 2 -14.48 5.55 -12.33
CA VAL A 2 -14.78 4.66 -11.18
C VAL A 2 -14.69 3.17 -11.50
N ASN A 3 -15.22 2.70 -12.65
CA ASN A 3 -15.10 1.28 -13.04
C ASN A 3 -13.65 0.83 -13.24
N ASN A 4 -12.79 1.63 -13.87
CA ASN A 4 -11.38 1.28 -14.03
C ASN A 4 -10.61 1.35 -12.71
N CYS A 5 -11.03 2.18 -11.76
CA CYS A 5 -10.35 2.32 -10.47
C CYS A 5 -10.80 1.25 -9.46
N PHE A 6 -12.06 0.82 -9.51
CA PHE A 6 -12.69 0.04 -8.44
C PHE A 6 -13.68 -1.03 -8.90
N GLY A 7 -13.90 -1.25 -10.19
CA GLY A 7 -14.96 -2.14 -10.71
C GLY A 7 -14.46 -3.31 -11.56
N ASP A 8 -13.59 -3.04 -12.54
CA ASP A 8 -13.17 -4.04 -13.54
C ASP A 8 -12.10 -5.03 -13.02
N TYR A 9 -11.37 -4.68 -11.94
CA TYR A 9 -10.34 -5.56 -11.36
C TYR A 9 -10.85 -6.47 -10.25
N TYR A 10 -11.97 -6.11 -9.59
CA TYR A 10 -12.53 -6.94 -8.51
C TYR A 10 -13.17 -8.23 -9.02
N THR A 11 -13.51 -8.29 -10.31
CA THR A 11 -13.98 -9.53 -10.95
C THR A 11 -12.84 -10.48 -11.36
N GLN A 12 -11.56 -10.06 -11.23
CA GLN A 12 -10.41 -10.91 -11.54
C GLN A 12 -9.97 -11.69 -10.30
N ASN A 13 -10.26 -13.00 -10.24
CA ASN A 13 -10.02 -13.84 -9.06
C ASN A 13 -8.55 -14.25 -8.80
N GLY A 14 -7.57 -13.54 -9.38
CA GLY A 14 -6.15 -13.88 -9.26
C GLY A 14 -5.45 -13.40 -7.98
N LEU A 15 -6.00 -12.37 -7.33
CA LEU A 15 -5.55 -11.83 -6.05
C LEU A 15 -6.77 -11.61 -5.17
N ASP A 16 -6.68 -11.82 -3.88
CA ASP A 16 -7.71 -11.38 -2.95
C ASP A 16 -7.62 -9.86 -2.66
N ASP A 17 -8.59 -9.31 -1.93
CA ASP A 17 -8.64 -7.87 -1.66
C ASP A 17 -7.43 -7.40 -0.82
N LYS A 18 -6.93 -8.23 0.10
CA LYS A 18 -5.74 -7.91 0.90
C LYS A 18 -4.48 -7.85 0.03
N GLU A 19 -4.35 -8.77 -0.91
CA GLU A 19 -3.23 -8.83 -1.83
C GLU A 19 -3.24 -7.64 -2.79
N ARG A 20 -4.40 -7.29 -3.37
CA ARG A 20 -4.53 -6.11 -4.23
C ARG A 20 -4.18 -4.81 -3.52
N GLU A 21 -4.67 -4.67 -2.29
CA GLU A 21 -4.47 -3.46 -1.51
C GLU A 21 -3.01 -3.34 -1.04
N MET A 22 -2.36 -4.45 -0.70
CA MET A 22 -0.93 -4.50 -0.41
C MET A 22 -0.08 -4.13 -1.65
N VAL A 23 -0.44 -4.65 -2.83
CA VAL A 23 0.28 -4.34 -4.08
C VAL A 23 0.13 -2.86 -4.43
N THR A 24 -1.08 -2.30 -4.32
CA THR A 24 -1.34 -0.88 -4.55
C THR A 24 -0.53 0.01 -3.60
N PHE A 25 -0.50 -0.34 -2.31
CA PHE A 25 0.35 0.33 -1.32
C PHE A 25 1.84 0.29 -1.70
N CYS A 26 2.36 -0.86 -2.13
CA CYS A 26 3.76 -0.99 -2.57
C CYS A 26 4.07 -0.09 -3.78
N TYR A 27 3.16 0.00 -4.76
CA TYR A 27 3.34 0.88 -5.93
C TYR A 27 3.38 2.35 -5.55
N LEU A 28 2.50 2.80 -4.65
CA LEU A 28 2.48 4.18 -4.17
C LEU A 28 3.75 4.51 -3.38
N ALA A 29 4.19 3.61 -2.49
CA ALA A 29 5.45 3.77 -1.76
C ALA A 29 6.65 3.87 -2.72
N ALA A 30 6.64 3.06 -3.78
CA ALA A 30 7.68 3.09 -4.81
C ALA A 30 7.66 4.36 -5.66
N GLN A 31 6.49 4.94 -5.94
CA GLN A 31 6.35 6.13 -6.79
C GLN A 31 6.86 7.39 -6.10
N GLY A 32 6.52 7.58 -4.82
CA GLY A 32 6.80 8.80 -4.06
C GLY A 32 5.95 10.01 -4.50
N GLY A 33 5.86 11.05 -3.66
CA GLY A 33 5.07 12.25 -3.96
C GLY A 33 3.55 12.03 -3.96
N CYS A 34 3.11 10.90 -3.42
CA CYS A 34 1.70 10.49 -3.29
C CYS A 34 1.39 10.06 -1.85
N GLU A 35 2.00 10.72 -0.87
CA GLU A 35 1.89 10.37 0.56
C GLU A 35 0.43 10.39 1.05
N SER A 36 -0.42 11.27 0.50
CA SER A 36 -1.84 11.30 0.84
C SER A 36 -2.60 10.04 0.39
N GLN A 37 -2.24 9.50 -0.78
CA GLN A 37 -2.80 8.26 -1.32
C GLN A 37 -2.21 7.07 -0.58
N LEU A 38 -0.90 7.10 -0.31
CA LEU A 38 -0.22 6.07 0.47
C LEU A 38 -0.86 5.91 1.86
N LEU A 39 -1.24 7.02 2.52
CA LEU A 39 -1.94 6.99 3.80
C LEU A 39 -3.36 6.42 3.70
N ALA A 40 -4.09 6.75 2.64
CA ALA A 40 -5.41 6.17 2.40
C ALA A 40 -5.33 4.65 2.25
N HIS A 41 -4.42 4.18 1.39
CA HIS A 41 -4.20 2.75 1.15
C HIS A 41 -3.57 2.03 2.35
N ALA A 42 -2.80 2.73 3.21
CA ALA A 42 -2.35 2.15 4.48
C ALA A 42 -3.51 1.89 5.45
N LYS A 43 -4.49 2.80 5.52
CA LYS A 43 -5.70 2.62 6.34
C LYS A 43 -6.59 1.50 5.80
N ASP A 44 -6.77 1.44 4.49
CA ASP A 44 -7.59 0.42 3.85
C ASP A 44 -6.97 -0.98 4.02
N ASN A 45 -5.63 -1.11 3.88
CA ASN A 45 -4.91 -2.34 4.22
C ASN A 45 -5.18 -2.80 5.66
N VAL A 46 -5.06 -1.89 6.64
CA VAL A 46 -5.33 -2.22 8.05
C VAL A 46 -6.79 -2.62 8.25
N GLY A 47 -7.73 -1.93 7.59
CA GLY A 47 -9.16 -2.26 7.61
C GLY A 47 -9.47 -3.65 7.03
N LEU A 48 -8.72 -4.09 6.03
CA LEU A 48 -8.83 -5.45 5.46
C LEU A 48 -8.13 -6.50 6.32
N GLY A 49 -7.23 -6.11 7.23
CA GLY A 49 -6.53 -7.01 8.16
C GLY A 49 -5.03 -7.21 7.87
N ASN A 50 -4.45 -6.42 6.96
CA ASN A 50 -3.00 -6.28 6.82
C ASN A 50 -2.52 -5.25 7.85
N ASP A 51 -2.16 -5.71 9.04
CA ASP A 51 -1.80 -4.82 10.16
C ASP A 51 -0.55 -3.95 9.88
N GLN A 52 -0.31 -2.95 10.73
CA GLN A 52 0.84 -2.04 10.57
C GLN A 52 2.18 -2.77 10.59
N GLN A 53 2.30 -3.89 11.32
CA GLN A 53 3.53 -4.68 11.37
C GLN A 53 3.77 -5.39 10.03
N PHE A 54 2.73 -5.91 9.40
CA PHE A 54 2.77 -6.49 8.06
C PHE A 54 3.18 -5.44 7.03
N LEU A 55 2.56 -4.25 7.02
CA LEU A 55 2.93 -3.17 6.10
C LEU A 55 4.38 -2.71 6.30
N THR A 56 4.84 -2.62 7.55
CA THR A 56 6.25 -2.31 7.87
C THR A 56 7.18 -3.35 7.25
N LYS A 57 6.87 -4.65 7.38
CA LYS A 57 7.65 -5.71 6.74
C LYS A 57 7.63 -5.61 5.21
N ALA A 58 6.50 -5.26 4.60
CA ALA A 58 6.38 -5.06 3.16
C ALA A 58 7.27 -3.90 2.67
N VAL A 59 7.30 -2.77 3.40
CA VAL A 59 8.21 -1.65 3.09
C VAL A 59 9.67 -2.09 3.24
N LEU A 60 10.01 -2.77 4.34
CA LEU A 60 11.38 -3.25 4.58
C LEU A 60 11.86 -4.25 3.52
N ALA A 61 10.99 -5.14 3.05
CA ALA A 61 11.29 -6.04 1.94
C ALA A 61 11.54 -5.30 0.62
N ASN A 62 10.96 -4.10 0.46
CA ASN A 62 11.10 -3.27 -0.73
C ASN A 62 12.26 -2.27 -0.67
N VAL A 63 12.93 -2.07 0.48
CA VAL A 63 14.10 -1.19 0.64
C VAL A 63 15.14 -1.34 -0.48
N PRO A 64 15.57 -2.55 -0.90
CA PRO A 64 16.55 -2.67 -2.00
C PRO A 64 16.03 -2.16 -3.36
N PHE A 65 14.72 -2.08 -3.55
CA PHE A 65 14.10 -1.66 -4.82
C PHE A 65 13.69 -0.19 -4.84
N ILE A 66 13.27 0.36 -3.69
CA ILE A 66 12.74 1.74 -3.59
C ILE A 66 13.66 2.70 -2.81
N VAL A 67 14.76 2.19 -2.26
CA VAL A 67 15.79 2.88 -1.46
C VAL A 67 15.28 3.58 -0.19
N TYR A 68 16.21 4.02 0.66
CA TYR A 68 15.91 4.55 1.99
C TYR A 68 14.93 5.74 1.99
N PRO A 69 15.06 6.78 1.15
CA PRO A 69 14.15 7.93 1.21
C PRO A 69 12.68 7.56 1.08
N ARG A 70 12.33 6.71 0.10
CA ARG A 70 10.93 6.29 -0.11
C ARG A 70 10.47 5.29 0.96
N SER A 71 11.38 4.44 1.41
CA SER A 71 11.09 3.50 2.49
C SER A 71 10.75 4.24 3.79
N LEU A 72 11.52 5.29 4.13
CA LEU A 72 11.27 6.11 5.31
C LEU A 72 9.93 6.85 5.22
N ASN A 73 9.60 7.44 4.07
CA ASN A 73 8.27 8.02 3.84
C ASN A 73 7.16 6.99 4.05
N GLY A 74 7.35 5.75 3.58
CA GLY A 74 6.40 4.65 3.80
C GLY A 74 6.21 4.31 5.27
N ILE A 75 7.30 4.22 6.05
CA ILE A 75 7.24 3.99 7.50
C ILE A 75 6.52 5.15 8.21
N ASP A 76 6.84 6.39 7.86
CA ASP A 76 6.19 7.57 8.45
C ASP A 76 4.69 7.61 8.16
N VAL A 77 4.27 7.17 6.98
CA VAL A 77 2.85 7.05 6.61
C VAL A 77 2.16 5.93 7.39
N ILE A 78 2.79 4.76 7.56
CA ILE A 78 2.23 3.67 8.36
C ILE A 78 1.98 4.12 9.80
N ASN A 79 2.92 4.86 10.40
CA ASN A 79 2.82 5.38 11.77
C ASN A 79 1.67 6.41 11.96
N GLN A 80 1.12 6.96 10.88
CA GLN A 80 -0.03 7.87 10.92
C GLN A 80 -1.38 7.13 10.92
N VAL A 81 -1.38 5.82 10.66
CA VAL A 81 -2.58 4.99 10.75
C VAL A 81 -2.97 4.86 12.22
N LYS A 82 -4.16 5.37 12.57
CA LYS A 82 -4.74 5.31 13.90
C LYS A 82 -5.76 4.19 13.98
#